data_AF-A0A2V7JCI5-F1
#
_entry.id   AF-A0A2V7JCI5-F1
#
_cell.length_a   1.000
_cell.length_b   1.000
_cell.length_c   1.000
_cell.angle_alpha   90.00
_cell.angle_beta   90.00
_cell.angle_gamma   90.00
#
_symmetry.space_group_name_H-M   'P 1'
#
loop_
_entity.id
_entity.type
_entity.pdbx_description
1 polymer ?
#
loop_
_entity_poly.entity_id
_entity_poly.type
_entity_poly.pdbx_seq_one_letter_code
_entity_poly.pdbx_strand_id
1 'polypeptide(L)'
;RRYVFAELRQRSAYVTVRANATFSPLLSFELYAQPFTFSGAYDRYKELRARRTYSFSEYGQGNGSTITPGDTTVCGSAGPDRCLGVDPDGAGPAAEFALYRPDFRTRSFKVKAVLRWEYRPGSTMFLVWTQSRSGYVPYDGTFDMQRDMATDLFRDRPTNVFLVKLNFWLSR
;
A
#
# COMPACT_ATOMS: atom_id res chain seq x y z
N ARG A 1 4.22 -16.45 -27.59
CA ARG A 1 3.77 -15.76 -26.35
C ARG A 1 3.96 -16.72 -25.19
N ARG A 2 4.70 -16.31 -24.15
CA ARG A 2 4.96 -17.09 -22.93
C ARG A 2 4.06 -16.56 -21.81
N TYR A 3 3.50 -17.44 -21.00
CA TYR A 3 2.69 -17.09 -19.84
C TYR A 3 3.46 -17.44 -18.59
N VAL A 4 3.77 -16.42 -17.79
CA VAL A 4 4.49 -16.57 -16.53
C VAL A 4 3.50 -16.39 -15.38
N PHE A 5 3.60 -17.30 -14.42
CA PHE A 5 2.86 -17.30 -13.17
C PHE A 5 3.83 -17.07 -12.02
N ALA A 6 3.31 -16.59 -10.89
CA ALA A 6 4.08 -16.37 -9.68
C ALA A 6 3.20 -16.63 -8.46
N GLU A 7 3.81 -16.90 -7.33
CA GLU A 7 3.12 -16.94 -6.03
C GLU A 7 3.08 -15.53 -5.44
N LEU A 8 1.93 -15.15 -4.89
CA LEU A 8 1.74 -13.85 -4.25
C LEU A 8 1.80 -14.01 -2.74
N ARG A 9 2.79 -13.38 -2.11
CA ARG A 9 2.84 -13.22 -0.66
C ARG A 9 2.31 -11.85 -0.26
N GLN A 10 1.17 -11.84 0.42
CA GLN A 10 0.50 -10.61 0.86
C GLN A 10 0.76 -10.38 2.35
N ARG A 11 1.03 -9.13 2.72
CA ARG A 11 1.13 -8.70 4.13
C ARG A 11 0.37 -7.40 4.30
N SER A 12 -0.41 -7.28 5.37
CA SER A 12 -1.18 -6.08 5.67
C SER A 12 -1.21 -5.79 7.15
N ALA A 13 -1.20 -4.51 7.51
CA ALA A 13 -1.48 -4.06 8.86
C ALA A 13 -2.39 -2.84 8.85
N TYR A 14 -3.26 -2.77 9.85
CA TYR A 14 -4.13 -1.63 10.06
C TYR A 14 -4.34 -1.40 11.55
N VAL A 15 -4.53 -0.14 11.92
CA VAL A 15 -4.96 0.25 13.25
C VAL A 15 -6.21 1.09 13.09
N THR A 16 -7.17 0.95 13.99
CA THR A 16 -8.34 1.83 14.06
C THR A 16 -8.36 2.49 15.42
N VAL A 17 -8.25 3.82 15.44
CA VAL A 17 -8.36 4.63 16.64
C VAL A 17 -9.72 5.33 16.63
N ARG A 18 -10.46 5.16 17.72
CA ARG A 18 -11.70 5.89 17.99
C ARG A 18 -11.59 6.46 19.39
N ALA A 19 -11.68 7.78 19.51
CA ALA A 19 -11.60 8.47 20.80
C ALA A 19 -12.70 9.52 20.89
N ASN A 20 -13.43 9.50 22.00
CA ASN A 20 -14.45 10.49 22.33
C ASN A 20 -14.08 11.09 23.69
N ALA A 21 -13.99 12.41 23.75
CA ALA A 21 -13.65 13.15 24.97
C ALA A 21 -14.70 14.23 25.22
N THR A 22 -15.27 14.25 26.42
CA THR A 22 -16.16 15.32 26.89
C THR A 22 -15.42 16.09 27.97
N PHE A 23 -14.92 17.27 27.62
CA PHE A 23 -14.14 18.11 28.53
C PHE A 23 -15.04 18.88 29.51
N SER A 24 -16.24 19.23 29.08
CA SER A 24 -17.31 19.80 29.89
C SER A 24 -18.67 19.50 29.24
N PRO A 25 -19.82 19.78 29.89
CA PRO A 25 -21.13 19.66 29.25
C PRO A 25 -21.27 20.48 27.95
N LEU A 26 -20.40 21.48 27.76
CA LEU A 26 -20.40 22.41 26.64
C LEU A 26 -19.30 22.13 25.61
N LEU A 27 -18.33 21.24 25.89
CA LEU A 27 -17.16 21.02 25.04
C LEU A 27 -16.86 19.53 24.87
N SER A 28 -16.96 19.04 23.64
CA SER A 28 -16.70 17.64 23.29
C SER A 28 -15.85 17.52 22.03
N PHE A 29 -15.05 16.47 21.97
CA PHE A 29 -14.18 16.13 20.85
C PHE A 29 -14.33 14.66 20.47
N GLU A 30 -14.43 14.40 19.17
CA GLU A 30 -14.45 13.07 18.57
C GLU A 30 -13.33 12.93 17.56
N LEU A 31 -12.62 11.80 17.61
CA LEU A 31 -11.54 11.45 16.70
C LEU A 31 -11.73 10.04 16.16
N TYR A 32 -11.62 9.93 14.84
CA TYR A 32 -11.43 8.68 14.13
C TYR A 32 -10.11 8.76 13.35
N ALA A 33 -9.25 7.76 13.49
CA ALA A 33 -8.05 7.63 12.68
C ALA A 33 -7.81 6.17 12.25
N GLN A 34 -7.38 5.97 11.01
CA GLN A 34 -7.14 4.66 10.44
C GLN A 34 -5.88 4.68 9.55
N PRO A 35 -4.70 4.35 10.10
CA PRO A 35 -3.54 4.01 9.29
C PRO A 35 -3.63 2.58 8.76
N PHE A 36 -3.17 2.37 7.53
CA PHE A 36 -3.20 1.11 6.79
C PHE A 36 -1.94 0.97 5.92
N THR A 37 -1.35 -0.22 5.88
CA THR A 37 -0.27 -0.59 4.94
C THR A 37 -0.52 -1.98 4.40
N PHE A 38 -0.15 -2.21 3.15
CA PHE A 38 -0.26 -3.48 2.43
C PHE A 38 0.93 -3.65 1.49
N SER A 39 1.53 -4.83 1.44
CA SER A 39 2.48 -5.21 0.41
C SER A 39 2.08 -6.51 -0.29
N GLY A 40 2.35 -6.56 -1.59
CA GLY A 40 2.28 -7.75 -2.42
C GLY A 40 3.66 -8.03 -3.02
N ALA A 41 4.29 -9.12 -2.58
CA ALA A 41 5.55 -9.60 -3.14
C ALA A 41 5.28 -10.85 -3.98
N TYR A 42 5.77 -10.86 -5.21
CA TYR A 42 5.67 -11.98 -6.12
C TYR A 42 6.99 -12.75 -6.17
N ASP A 43 6.91 -14.05 -5.89
CA ASP A 43 8.04 -14.97 -5.93
C ASP A 43 7.68 -16.26 -6.69
N ARG A 44 8.64 -17.19 -6.79
CA ARG A 44 8.46 -18.52 -7.40
C ARG A 44 7.86 -18.46 -8.80
N TYR A 45 8.51 -17.67 -9.65
CA TYR A 45 8.13 -17.49 -11.04
C TYR A 45 8.20 -18.82 -11.80
N LYS A 46 7.16 -19.12 -12.57
CA LYS A 46 6.98 -20.42 -13.22
C LYS A 46 6.16 -20.35 -14.49
N GLU A 47 6.28 -21.36 -15.34
CA GLU A 47 5.43 -21.55 -16.51
C GLU A 47 4.68 -22.88 -16.46
N LEU A 48 3.57 -22.98 -17.20
CA LEU A 48 2.81 -24.23 -17.31
C LEU A 48 3.61 -25.25 -18.11
N ARG A 49 3.86 -26.41 -17.49
CA ARG A 49 4.61 -27.50 -18.11
C ARG A 49 3.82 -28.21 -19.21
N ALA A 50 2.50 -28.31 -19.07
CA ALA A 50 1.61 -28.92 -20.05
C ALA A 50 0.26 -28.21 -20.12
N ARG A 51 -0.41 -28.30 -21.27
CA ARG A 51 -1.73 -27.69 -21.47
C ARG A 51 -2.78 -28.45 -20.64
N ARG A 52 -3.72 -27.72 -20.05
CA ARG A 52 -4.85 -28.26 -19.26
C ARG A 52 -4.42 -29.09 -18.04
N THR A 53 -3.21 -28.84 -17.52
CA THR A 53 -2.75 -29.45 -16.27
C THR A 53 -2.45 -28.38 -15.23
N TYR A 54 -2.33 -28.79 -13.97
CA TYR A 54 -1.83 -27.96 -12.88
C TYR A 54 -0.34 -28.27 -12.58
N SER A 55 0.44 -28.54 -13.62
CA SER A 55 1.87 -28.84 -13.51
C SER A 55 2.69 -27.65 -13.98
N PHE A 56 3.63 -27.21 -13.16
CA PHE A 56 4.45 -26.02 -13.42
C PHE A 56 5.94 -26.36 -13.44
N SER A 57 6.69 -25.65 -14.28
CA SER A 57 8.14 -25.58 -14.26
C SER A 57 8.54 -24.27 -13.58
N GLU A 58 9.13 -24.35 -12.39
CA GLU A 58 9.60 -23.18 -11.64
C GLU A 58 11.00 -22.79 -12.11
N TYR A 59 11.16 -21.51 -12.45
CA TYR A 59 12.45 -20.97 -12.91
C TYR A 59 13.45 -20.93 -11.75
N GLY A 60 14.71 -21.28 -12.01
CA GLY A 60 15.78 -21.29 -11.01
C GLY A 60 15.82 -22.53 -10.11
N GLN A 61 14.88 -23.47 -10.25
CA GLN A 61 14.80 -24.68 -9.42
C GLN A 61 15.04 -25.99 -10.20
N GLY A 62 15.01 -25.96 -11.54
CA GLY A 62 15.16 -27.16 -12.37
C GLY A 62 15.46 -26.88 -13.84
N ASN A 63 15.84 -27.94 -14.57
CA ASN A 63 16.15 -27.93 -16.01
C ASN A 63 17.23 -26.92 -16.46
N GLY A 64 18.11 -26.49 -15.55
CA GLY A 64 19.14 -25.48 -15.88
C GLY A 64 18.61 -24.05 -16.02
N SER A 65 17.30 -23.82 -15.76
CA SER A 65 16.73 -22.48 -15.75
C SER A 65 17.36 -21.61 -14.67
N THR A 66 17.50 -20.31 -14.95
CA THR A 66 18.08 -19.34 -14.02
C THR A 66 17.24 -18.08 -13.94
N ILE A 67 17.35 -17.38 -12.81
CA ILE A 67 16.80 -16.05 -12.61
C ILE A 67 17.95 -15.14 -12.18
N THR A 68 18.25 -14.13 -12.98
CA THR A 68 19.31 -13.15 -12.73
C THR A 68 18.68 -11.79 -12.44
N PRO A 69 18.69 -11.32 -11.17
CA PRO A 69 18.16 -10.00 -10.85
C PRO A 69 18.94 -8.88 -11.56
N GLY A 70 18.23 -8.04 -12.32
CA GLY A 70 18.80 -6.89 -13.00
C GLY A 70 19.74 -7.27 -14.16
N ASP A 71 19.47 -8.39 -14.84
CA ASP A 71 20.27 -8.86 -15.97
C ASP A 71 20.38 -7.78 -17.05
N THR A 72 21.58 -7.24 -17.26
CA THR A 72 21.80 -6.12 -18.19
C THR A 72 21.54 -6.50 -19.66
N THR A 73 21.53 -7.79 -19.97
CA THR A 73 21.30 -8.33 -21.33
C THR A 73 19.85 -8.14 -21.76
N VAL A 74 18.89 -8.38 -20.85
CA VAL A 74 17.45 -8.32 -21.16
C VAL A 74 16.71 -7.19 -20.43
N CYS A 75 17.16 -6.79 -19.23
CA CYS A 75 16.53 -5.74 -18.42
C CYS A 75 17.00 -4.32 -18.79
N GLY A 76 18.02 -4.18 -19.65
CA GLY A 76 18.59 -2.88 -20.02
C GLY A 76 19.09 -2.13 -18.78
N SER A 77 18.55 -0.93 -18.53
CA SER A 77 18.90 -0.11 -17.36
C SER A 77 18.01 -0.36 -16.14
N ALA A 78 17.10 -1.35 -16.17
CA ALA A 78 16.24 -1.65 -15.03
C ALA A 78 17.04 -2.40 -13.95
N GLY A 79 17.05 -1.85 -12.73
CA GLY A 79 17.75 -2.45 -11.60
C GLY A 79 17.12 -3.77 -11.09
N PRO A 80 17.82 -4.47 -10.19
CA PRO A 80 17.46 -5.80 -9.72
C PRO A 80 16.11 -5.87 -8.99
N ASP A 81 15.67 -4.77 -8.38
CA ASP A 81 14.37 -4.71 -7.71
C ASP A 81 13.19 -4.68 -8.69
N ARG A 82 13.43 -4.28 -9.93
CA ARG A 82 12.38 -4.02 -10.94
C ARG A 82 12.29 -5.09 -12.00
N CYS A 83 13.41 -5.71 -12.37
CA CYS A 83 13.47 -6.64 -13.49
C CYS A 83 14.35 -7.84 -13.15
N LEU A 84 13.93 -9.00 -13.65
CA LEU A 84 14.63 -10.26 -13.58
C LEU A 84 14.92 -10.73 -15.01
N GLY A 85 16.16 -11.06 -15.31
CA GLY A 85 16.49 -11.87 -16.48
C GLY A 85 16.14 -13.32 -16.19
N VAL A 86 15.36 -13.94 -17.06
CA VAL A 86 14.91 -15.32 -16.89
C VAL A 86 15.37 -16.14 -18.08
N ASP A 87 16.29 -17.05 -17.81
CA ASP A 87 16.67 -18.10 -18.73
C ASP A 87 15.82 -19.35 -18.41
N PRO A 88 14.91 -19.75 -19.31
CA PRO A 88 13.99 -20.86 -19.07
C PRO A 88 14.63 -22.26 -19.17
N ASP A 89 15.75 -22.43 -19.88
CA ASP A 89 16.32 -23.76 -20.18
C ASP A 89 17.87 -23.80 -20.18
N GLY A 90 18.53 -22.74 -19.77
CA GLY A 90 19.98 -22.69 -19.59
C GLY A 90 20.70 -22.72 -20.94
N ALA A 91 21.50 -23.77 -21.17
CA ALA A 91 22.18 -23.98 -22.45
C ALA A 91 21.23 -24.44 -23.59
N GLY A 92 19.92 -24.44 -23.35
CA GLY A 92 18.91 -24.83 -24.32
C GLY A 92 18.63 -23.74 -25.38
N PRO A 93 17.73 -24.03 -26.34
CA PRO A 93 17.44 -23.12 -27.44
C PRO A 93 16.52 -21.95 -27.04
N ALA A 94 15.89 -21.95 -25.87
CA ALA A 94 14.93 -20.92 -25.52
C ALA A 94 15.64 -19.64 -25.05
N ALA A 95 15.37 -18.54 -25.75
CA ALA A 95 15.97 -17.26 -25.42
C ALA A 95 15.61 -16.77 -24.01
N GLU A 96 16.59 -16.16 -23.36
CA GLU A 96 16.41 -15.38 -22.14
C GLU A 96 15.42 -14.23 -22.38
N PHE A 97 14.65 -13.88 -21.36
CA PHE A 97 13.69 -12.77 -21.44
C PHE A 97 13.62 -11.98 -20.14
N ALA A 98 13.23 -10.72 -20.26
CA ALA A 98 13.00 -9.84 -19.11
C ALA A 98 11.62 -10.09 -18.49
N LEU A 99 11.62 -10.18 -17.16
CA LEU A 99 10.42 -10.25 -16.34
C LEU A 99 10.40 -9.09 -15.33
N TYR A 100 9.49 -8.13 -15.54
CA TYR A 100 9.31 -7.03 -14.60
C TYR A 100 8.54 -7.49 -13.36
N ARG A 101 9.11 -7.22 -12.19
CA ARG A 101 8.55 -7.63 -10.90
C ARG A 101 7.26 -6.88 -10.65
N PRO A 102 6.11 -7.57 -10.51
CA PRO A 102 4.83 -6.92 -10.23
C PRO A 102 4.65 -6.59 -8.74
N ASP A 103 5.74 -6.65 -7.96
CA ASP A 103 5.79 -6.27 -6.55
C ASP A 103 5.25 -4.86 -6.34
N PHE A 104 4.54 -4.67 -5.22
CA PHE A 104 4.06 -3.36 -4.84
C PHE A 104 3.82 -3.25 -3.35
N ARG A 105 3.90 -2.01 -2.87
CA ARG A 105 3.49 -1.61 -1.53
C ARG A 105 2.55 -0.43 -1.64
N THR A 106 1.46 -0.47 -0.88
CA THR A 106 0.50 0.63 -0.77
C THR A 106 0.22 0.95 0.68
N ARG A 107 -0.06 2.20 0.98
CA ARG A 107 -0.40 2.66 2.33
C ARG A 107 -1.43 3.77 2.27
N SER A 108 -2.21 3.92 3.34
CA SER A 108 -3.18 5.00 3.45
C SER A 108 -3.43 5.39 4.89
N PHE A 109 -3.80 6.65 5.10
CA PHE A 109 -4.20 7.17 6.40
C PHE A 109 -5.42 8.04 6.24
N LYS A 110 -6.43 7.79 7.08
CA LYS A 110 -7.67 8.56 7.13
C LYS A 110 -7.88 9.08 8.54
N VAL A 111 -8.18 10.37 8.67
CA VAL A 111 -8.50 11.02 9.95
C VAL A 111 -9.76 11.85 9.81
N LYS A 112 -10.60 11.80 10.84
CA LYS A 112 -11.73 12.70 11.03
C LYS A 112 -11.71 13.16 12.49
N ALA A 113 -11.70 14.46 12.70
CA ALA A 113 -11.74 15.11 14.00
C ALA A 113 -12.90 16.11 14.03
N VAL A 114 -13.71 16.06 15.09
CA VAL A 114 -14.85 16.95 15.28
C VAL A 114 -14.77 17.53 16.68
N LEU A 115 -14.67 18.85 16.79
CA LEU A 115 -14.86 19.59 18.03
C LEU A 115 -16.25 20.21 18.01
N ARG A 116 -17.06 19.96 19.04
CA ARG A 116 -18.30 20.69 19.31
C ARG A 116 -18.08 21.55 20.55
N TRP A 117 -18.41 22.83 20.44
CA TRP A 117 -18.38 23.78 21.55
C TRP A 117 -19.66 24.60 21.62
N GLU A 118 -20.33 24.59 22.77
CA GLU A 118 -21.37 25.54 23.11
C GLU A 118 -20.74 26.74 23.85
N TYR A 119 -20.54 27.83 23.12
CA TYR A 119 -19.80 29.00 23.63
C TYR A 119 -20.69 29.99 24.38
N ARG A 120 -22.01 29.91 24.15
CA ARG A 120 -23.07 30.60 24.89
C ARG A 120 -24.31 29.70 24.91
N PRO A 121 -25.20 29.80 25.91
CA PRO A 121 -26.44 29.04 25.94
C PRO A 121 -27.19 29.13 24.59
N GLY A 122 -27.45 27.98 23.98
CA GLY A 122 -28.12 27.89 22.68
C GLY A 122 -27.27 28.24 21.44
N SER A 123 -26.00 28.61 21.61
CA SER A 123 -25.09 28.94 20.51
C SER A 123 -23.92 27.95 20.44
N THR A 124 -23.79 27.26 19.30
CA THR A 124 -22.83 26.16 19.11
C THR A 124 -21.91 26.39 17.93
N MET A 125 -20.65 25.96 18.07
CA MET A 125 -19.64 25.92 17.03
C MET A 125 -19.20 24.47 16.81
N PHE A 126 -19.04 24.08 15.56
CA PHE A 126 -18.38 22.85 15.18
C PHE A 126 -17.13 23.18 14.37
N LEU A 127 -15.99 22.62 14.77
CA LEU A 127 -14.77 22.57 13.98
C LEU A 127 -14.56 21.14 13.52
N VAL A 128 -14.64 20.92 12.21
CA VAL A 128 -14.44 19.61 11.59
C VAL A 128 -13.17 19.67 10.76
N TRP A 129 -12.27 18.74 11.05
CA TRP A 129 -11.08 18.51 10.25
C TRP A 129 -11.09 17.08 9.75
N THR A 130 -10.97 16.91 8.44
CA THR A 130 -10.73 15.60 7.84
C THR A 130 -9.44 15.64 7.05
N GLN A 131 -8.72 14.53 7.10
CA GLN A 131 -7.48 14.37 6.38
C GLN A 131 -7.43 12.98 5.77
N SER A 132 -6.95 12.90 4.53
CA SER A 132 -6.59 11.63 3.91
C SER A 132 -5.25 11.73 3.21
N ARG A 133 -4.53 10.62 3.15
CA ARG A 133 -3.29 10.46 2.36
C ARG A 133 -3.14 9.01 1.95
N SER A 134 -2.43 8.79 0.85
CA SER A 134 -2.10 7.47 0.35
C SER A 134 -0.79 7.51 -0.43
N GLY A 135 -0.06 6.40 -0.40
CA GLY A 135 1.18 6.21 -1.14
C GLY A 135 1.17 4.86 -1.83
N TYR A 136 1.79 4.81 -3.01
CA TYR A 136 2.01 3.59 -3.79
C TYR A 136 3.47 3.53 -4.21
N VAL A 137 4.13 2.42 -3.91
CA VAL A 137 5.54 2.18 -4.22
C VAL A 137 5.59 0.94 -5.13
N PRO A 138 5.81 1.11 -6.44
CA PRO A 138 5.95 -0.02 -7.36
C PRO A 138 7.31 -0.70 -7.16
N TYR A 139 7.38 -1.98 -7.54
CA TYR A 139 8.58 -2.82 -7.51
C TYR A 139 9.14 -3.09 -6.10
N ASP A 140 8.39 -2.77 -5.04
CA ASP A 140 8.78 -2.96 -3.65
C ASP A 140 7.76 -3.84 -2.94
N GLY A 141 8.09 -5.12 -2.75
CA GLY A 141 7.28 -6.08 -2.00
C GLY A 141 7.60 -6.14 -0.49
N THR A 142 8.52 -5.29 -0.01
CA THR A 142 8.96 -5.32 1.39
C THR A 142 7.85 -4.85 2.32
N PHE A 143 7.77 -5.49 3.49
CA PHE A 143 6.80 -5.14 4.52
C PHE A 143 7.51 -4.82 5.82
N ASP A 144 7.34 -3.59 6.31
CA ASP A 144 7.81 -3.17 7.61
C ASP A 144 6.74 -2.27 8.23
N MET A 145 6.00 -2.82 9.19
CA MET A 145 4.90 -2.10 9.82
C MET A 145 5.35 -0.80 10.47
N GLN A 146 6.50 -0.77 11.13
CA GLN A 146 6.99 0.39 11.86
C GLN A 146 7.41 1.50 10.89
N ARG A 147 8.25 1.18 9.91
CA ARG A 147 8.63 2.14 8.86
C ARG A 147 7.40 2.65 8.14
N ASP A 148 6.57 1.74 7.63
CA ASP A 148 5.46 2.06 6.73
C ASP A 148 4.38 2.89 7.43
N MET A 149 4.05 2.60 8.69
CA MET A 149 2.98 3.29 9.43
C MET A 149 3.46 4.50 10.25
N ALA A 150 4.67 4.47 10.81
CA ALA A 150 5.15 5.53 11.72
C ALA A 150 5.95 6.64 11.00
N THR A 151 6.65 6.31 9.91
CA THR A 151 7.52 7.27 9.20
C THR A 151 6.95 7.61 7.84
N ASP A 152 6.72 6.58 7.05
CA ASP A 152 6.56 6.70 5.61
C ASP A 152 5.15 7.17 5.22
N LEU A 153 4.14 6.69 5.95
CA LEU A 153 2.77 7.20 5.90
C LEU A 153 2.70 8.71 6.07
N PHE A 154 3.52 9.28 6.95
CA PHE A 154 3.46 10.71 7.26
C PHE A 154 4.26 11.59 6.27
N ARG A 155 5.03 10.98 5.37
CA ARG A 155 5.71 11.65 4.25
C ARG A 155 4.81 11.80 3.02
N ASP A 156 3.80 10.95 2.88
CA ASP A 156 2.85 11.04 1.77
C ASP A 156 2.06 12.34 1.84
N ARG A 157 1.82 12.95 0.66
CA ARG A 157 1.11 14.22 0.55
C ARG A 157 -0.32 14.10 1.08
N PRO A 158 -0.74 14.93 2.04
CA PRO A 158 -2.09 14.90 2.56
C PRO A 158 -3.07 15.78 1.77
N THR A 159 -4.31 15.34 1.72
CA THR A 159 -5.48 16.16 1.39
C THR A 159 -6.21 16.50 2.68
N ASN A 160 -6.32 17.79 2.98
CA ASN A 160 -6.99 18.30 4.18
C ASN A 160 -8.28 19.02 3.79
N VAL A 161 -9.35 18.80 4.55
CA VAL A 161 -10.60 19.55 4.44
C VAL A 161 -10.97 20.06 5.83
N PHE A 162 -11.22 21.36 5.91
CA PHE A 162 -11.67 22.04 7.13
C PHE A 162 -13.09 22.56 6.92
N LEU A 163 -13.94 22.37 7.91
CA LEU A 163 -15.29 22.91 7.94
C LEU A 163 -15.55 23.54 9.30
N VAL A 164 -16.11 24.74 9.26
CA VAL A 164 -16.59 25.45 10.44
C VAL A 164 -18.09 25.63 10.29
N LYS A 165 -18.85 25.26 11.32
CA LYS A 165 -20.29 25.53 11.40
C LYS A 165 -20.56 26.34 12.66
N LEU A 166 -21.30 27.43 12.51
CA LEU A 166 -21.73 28.30 13.59
C LEU A 166 -23.25 28.32 13.66
N ASN A 167 -23.78 28.16 14.86
CA ASN A 167 -25.19 28.38 15.18
C ASN A 167 -25.24 29.44 16.29
N PHE A 168 -26.08 30.45 16.12
CA PHE A 168 -26.20 31.54 17.07
C PHE A 168 -27.65 31.72 17.49
N TRP A 169 -27.87 31.82 18.81
CA TRP A 169 -29.18 32.15 19.37
C TRP A 169 -29.29 33.65 19.59
N LEU A 170 -30.28 34.28 18.94
CA LEU A 170 -30.61 35.70 19.07
C LEU A 170 -31.81 35.83 20.01
N SER A 171 -31.58 36.06 21.31
CA SER A 171 -32.65 36.55 22.20
C SER A 171 -32.60 38.07 22.29
N ARG A 172 -33.77 38.70 22.23
CA ARG A 172 -33.99 40.09 22.67
C ARG A 172 -34.12 40.15 24.18
#